data_AF-A0A358SQT9-F1
#
_entry.id   AF-A0A358SQT9-F1
#
_cell.length_a   1.000
_cell.length_b   1.000
_cell.length_c   1.000
_cell.angle_alpha   90.00
_cell.angle_beta   90.00
_cell.angle_gamma   90.00
#
_symmetry.space_group_name_H-M   'P 1'
#
loop_
_entity.id
_entity.type
_entity.pdbx_description
1 polymer ?
#
loop_
_entity_poly.entity_id
_entity_poly.type
_entity_poly.pdbx_seq_one_letter_code
_entity_poly.pdbx_strand_id
1 'polypeptide(L)'
;MELTPAILADCVVRTIITEPEAATIAKKYGMTADVFHQLVLDTGEPPALEMVLQWWRRGLLPWDGGGPGTAGVLQALQTSRIRPEWYDTIPTVQYMPITAADAVNAYVRNQIDEATYQTLMNDNAYKPDMATILYNTVGRPPSPTELAHLVRIGFIPLHGAGPTALSLQQGILEGDLKDKWEPAFEALINVYPGLFEILQMAKDGGLPDAEAAKLYAITGLPAEYIPYMVAAGDSAGVVKAKNLTEAMTVKLYADGIITEAQTSSMLQTIGYSADEAAMLLSQQDMQAEMKALDSAVSRTRSLFLARKVSATSAQTLLTGFGVPAQQAQNTIAIWVQEQAADVKTLTAAEILDAWKWGIIDQPDAQVYLEALGYSPFDAWVKISIKGEAAQPNKPLEGENVQGAAQ
;
A
#
# COMPACT_ATOMS: atom_id res chain seq x y z
N MET A 1 49.43 0.63 85.11
CA MET A 1 49.51 -0.36 84.01
C MET A 1 50.35 0.29 82.93
N GLU A 2 51.52 -0.25 82.64
CA GLU A 2 52.37 0.32 81.58
C GLU A 2 51.83 -0.11 80.21
N LEU A 3 51.81 0.81 79.23
CA LEU A 3 51.33 0.53 77.87
C LEU A 3 52.42 -0.24 77.12
N THR A 4 52.07 -1.40 76.54
CA THR A 4 53.00 -2.19 75.72
C THR A 4 53.28 -1.50 74.38
N PRO A 5 54.38 -1.82 73.67
CA PRO A 5 54.65 -1.25 72.34
C PRO A 5 53.51 -1.40 71.33
N ALA A 6 52.77 -2.50 71.32
CA ALA A 6 51.62 -2.69 70.43
C ALA A 6 50.45 -1.74 70.78
N ILE A 7 50.17 -1.54 72.08
CA ILE A 7 49.14 -0.59 72.51
C ILE A 7 49.58 0.85 72.21
N LEU A 8 50.86 1.16 72.42
CA LEU A 8 51.43 2.46 72.06
C LEU A 8 51.29 2.74 70.56
N ALA A 9 51.52 1.74 69.69
CA ALA A 9 51.33 1.88 68.25
C ALA A 9 49.85 2.14 67.89
N ASP A 10 48.89 1.42 68.48
CA ASP A 10 47.45 1.67 68.30
C ASP A 10 47.04 3.05 68.81
N CYS A 11 47.62 3.51 69.93
CA CYS A 11 47.41 4.87 70.42
C CYS A 11 47.92 5.95 69.45
N VAL A 12 49.06 5.73 68.78
CA VAL A 12 49.59 6.65 67.76
C VAL A 12 48.65 6.71 66.55
N VAL A 13 48.20 5.57 66.04
CA VAL A 13 47.28 5.47 64.88
C VAL A 13 45.94 6.16 65.16
N ARG A 14 45.43 6.04 66.40
CA ARG A 14 44.20 6.71 66.84
C ARG A 14 44.39 8.17 67.22
N THR A 15 45.56 8.75 66.99
CA THR A 15 45.91 10.14 67.33
C THR A 15 45.80 10.48 68.82
N ILE A 16 45.93 9.49 69.70
CA ILE A 16 45.84 9.64 71.17
C ILE A 16 47.15 10.19 71.75
N ILE A 17 48.30 9.78 71.19
CA ILE A 17 49.64 10.20 71.59
C ILE A 17 50.49 10.45 70.33
N THR A 18 51.46 11.36 70.40
CA THR A 18 52.38 11.57 69.27
C THR A 18 53.38 10.42 69.17
N GLU A 19 53.84 10.13 67.96
CA GLU A 19 54.81 9.06 67.72
C GLU A 19 56.14 9.24 68.51
N PRO A 20 56.74 10.44 68.61
CA PRO A 20 57.96 10.64 69.40
C PRO A 20 57.77 10.38 70.90
N GLU A 21 56.62 10.75 71.46
CA GLU A 21 56.27 10.47 72.85
C GLU A 21 56.10 8.97 73.07
N ALA A 22 55.37 8.29 72.18
CA ALA A 22 55.18 6.85 72.23
C ALA A 22 56.50 6.09 72.05
N ALA A 23 57.38 6.51 71.16
CA ALA A 23 58.72 5.95 70.96
C ALA A 23 59.60 6.09 72.22
N THR A 24 59.47 7.20 72.96
CA THR A 24 60.16 7.41 74.24
C THR A 24 59.69 6.40 75.30
N ILE A 25 58.40 6.06 75.30
CA ILE A 25 57.83 5.04 76.19
C ILE A 25 58.24 3.63 75.73
N ALA A 26 58.18 3.35 74.42
CA ALA A 26 58.56 2.07 73.82
C ALA A 26 60.04 1.71 74.05
N LYS A 27 60.92 2.73 74.15
CA LYS A 27 62.34 2.54 74.50
C LYS A 27 62.54 1.84 75.85
N LYS A 28 61.60 1.97 76.79
CA LYS A 28 61.64 1.23 78.07
C LYS A 28 61.53 -0.29 77.88
N TYR A 29 60.99 -0.73 76.74
CA TYR A 29 60.87 -2.13 76.33
C TYR A 29 62.00 -2.58 75.37
N GLY A 30 63.06 -1.78 75.22
CA GLY A 30 64.20 -2.10 74.36
C GLY A 30 63.94 -1.90 72.86
N MET A 31 62.81 -1.27 72.48
CA MET A 31 62.50 -0.96 71.08
C MET A 31 63.19 0.34 70.67
N THR A 32 63.86 0.35 69.52
CA THR A 32 64.38 1.58 68.91
C THR A 32 63.22 2.38 68.31
N ALA A 33 63.43 3.68 68.10
CA ALA A 33 62.43 4.53 67.44
C ALA A 33 62.07 3.97 66.05
N ASP A 34 63.04 3.48 65.27
CA ASP A 34 62.80 2.92 63.93
C ASP A 34 61.96 1.64 63.97
N VAL A 35 62.24 0.72 64.92
CA VAL A 35 61.44 -0.51 65.06
C VAL A 35 60.02 -0.18 65.53
N PHE A 36 59.89 0.81 66.42
CA PHE A 36 58.58 1.29 66.84
C PHE A 36 57.82 1.95 65.69
N HIS A 37 58.49 2.74 64.85
CA HIS A 37 57.91 3.31 63.63
C HIS A 37 57.39 2.22 62.68
N GLN A 38 58.16 1.15 62.45
CA GLN A 38 57.69 0.01 61.66
C GLN A 38 56.48 -0.69 62.29
N LEU A 39 56.44 -0.81 63.62
CA LEU A 39 55.27 -1.34 64.32
C LEU A 39 54.06 -0.41 64.19
N VAL A 40 54.25 0.91 64.20
CA VAL A 40 53.18 1.89 63.94
C VAL A 40 52.67 1.78 62.51
N LEU A 41 53.55 1.58 61.52
CA LEU A 41 53.14 1.38 60.11
C LEU A 41 52.40 0.05 59.89
N ASP A 42 52.78 -1.00 60.62
CA ASP A 42 52.10 -2.31 60.62
C ASP A 42 50.79 -2.28 61.43
N THR A 43 50.68 -1.33 62.38
CA THR A 43 49.48 -1.16 63.20
C THR A 43 48.48 -0.27 62.48
N GLY A 44 47.27 -0.79 62.29
CA GLY A 44 46.20 -0.10 61.58
C GLY A 44 45.72 -0.96 60.41
N GLU A 45 44.41 -1.17 60.33
CA GLU A 45 43.83 -1.87 59.20
C GLU A 45 43.36 -0.82 58.19
N PRO A 46 43.74 -0.93 56.90
CA PRO A 46 43.10 -0.13 55.88
C PRO A 46 41.60 -0.44 55.87
N PRO A 47 40.75 0.46 55.33
CA PRO A 47 39.35 0.12 55.06
C PRO A 47 39.24 -1.18 54.28
N ALA A 48 38.14 -1.92 54.45
CA ALA A 48 37.93 -3.19 53.77
C ALA A 48 38.17 -3.05 52.25
N LEU A 49 38.84 -4.05 51.65
CA LEU A 49 39.25 -3.98 50.24
C LEU A 49 38.09 -3.60 49.31
N GLU A 50 36.90 -4.16 49.54
CA GLU A 50 35.70 -3.85 48.76
C GLU A 50 35.34 -2.35 48.78
N MET A 51 35.47 -1.69 49.93
CA MET A 51 35.23 -0.26 50.10
C MET A 51 36.30 0.56 49.38
N VAL A 52 37.58 0.19 49.53
CA VAL A 52 38.70 0.85 48.84
C VAL A 52 38.53 0.76 47.31
N LEU A 53 38.18 -0.41 46.79
CA LEU A 53 37.88 -0.60 45.36
C LEU A 53 36.64 0.17 44.93
N GLN A 54 35.63 0.32 45.79
CA GLN A 54 34.47 1.17 45.51
C GLN A 54 34.86 2.65 45.39
N TRP A 55 35.74 3.15 46.27
CA TRP A 55 36.25 4.52 46.19
C TRP A 55 37.09 4.75 44.93
N TRP A 56 37.95 3.79 44.59
CA TRP A 56 38.73 3.84 43.36
C TRP A 56 37.85 3.89 42.11
N ARG A 57 36.84 3.01 42.00
CA ARG A 57 35.85 3.04 40.91
C ARG A 57 35.11 4.37 40.78
N ARG A 58 34.89 5.07 41.90
CA ARG A 58 34.24 6.39 41.94
C ARG A 58 35.20 7.55 41.66
N GLY A 59 36.48 7.27 41.42
CA GLY A 59 37.52 8.29 41.24
C GLY A 59 37.86 9.07 42.52
N LEU A 60 37.46 8.56 43.70
CA LEU A 60 37.75 9.19 44.99
C LEU A 60 39.16 8.85 45.50
N LEU A 61 39.77 7.79 44.94
CA LEU A 61 41.07 7.28 45.34
C LEU A 61 41.86 6.90 44.08
N PRO A 62 43.14 7.28 43.92
CA PRO A 62 43.97 6.79 42.84
C PRO A 62 44.40 5.33 43.08
N TRP A 63 44.83 4.63 42.02
CA TRP A 63 45.44 3.30 42.18
C TRP A 63 46.71 3.38 43.05
N ASP A 64 47.60 4.30 42.73
CA ASP A 64 48.80 4.61 43.51
C ASP A 64 48.71 6.04 44.04
N GLY A 65 48.86 6.20 45.36
CA GLY A 65 48.83 7.50 46.02
C GLY A 65 50.15 8.28 45.91
N GLY A 66 51.23 7.65 45.42
CA GLY A 66 52.56 8.25 45.33
C GLY A 66 53.48 7.90 46.51
N GLY A 67 53.16 6.85 47.27
CA GLY A 67 54.03 6.29 48.31
C GLY A 67 53.44 6.25 49.73
N PRO A 68 54.24 5.86 50.72
CA PRO A 68 53.78 5.67 52.10
C PRO A 68 53.09 6.91 52.68
N GLY A 69 51.94 6.70 53.33
CA GLY A 69 51.17 7.79 53.97
C GLY A 69 50.25 8.56 53.03
N THR A 70 50.22 8.23 51.73
CA THR A 70 49.23 8.75 50.79
C THR A 70 48.09 7.75 50.58
N ALA A 71 46.87 8.23 50.43
CA ALA A 71 45.72 7.35 50.22
C ALA A 71 45.72 6.83 48.77
N GLY A 72 45.85 5.52 48.59
CA GLY A 72 45.80 4.82 47.30
C GLY A 72 45.38 3.36 47.47
N VAL A 73 44.88 2.72 46.41
CA VAL A 73 44.51 1.30 46.46
C VAL A 73 45.72 0.42 46.74
N LEU A 74 46.85 0.68 46.06
CA LEU A 74 48.10 -0.04 46.26
C LEU A 74 48.61 0.10 47.69
N GLN A 75 48.51 1.30 48.28
CA GLN A 75 48.89 1.51 49.68
C GLN A 75 48.00 0.71 50.63
N ALA A 76 46.68 0.70 50.40
CA ALA A 76 45.75 -0.12 51.17
C ALA A 76 46.05 -1.62 51.02
N LEU A 77 46.45 -2.09 49.83
CA LEU A 77 46.87 -3.48 49.61
C LEU A 77 48.17 -3.80 50.35
N GLN A 78 49.17 -2.91 50.29
CA GLN A 78 50.48 -3.07 50.93
C GLN A 78 50.40 -3.07 52.46
N THR A 79 49.46 -2.33 53.05
CA THR A 79 49.20 -2.34 54.50
C THR A 79 48.17 -3.39 54.91
N SER A 80 47.63 -4.17 53.97
CA SER A 80 46.72 -5.27 54.26
C SER A 80 47.47 -6.60 54.38
N ARG A 81 46.75 -7.68 54.70
CA ARG A 81 47.28 -9.05 54.71
C ARG A 81 47.24 -9.73 53.34
N ILE A 82 46.95 -8.98 52.28
CA ILE A 82 46.91 -9.51 50.91
C ILE A 82 48.32 -9.59 50.36
N ARG A 83 48.65 -10.75 49.80
CA ARG A 83 50.00 -10.99 49.30
C ARG A 83 50.25 -10.26 47.97
N PRO A 84 51.49 -9.79 47.72
CA PRO A 84 51.84 -9.03 46.51
C PRO A 84 51.50 -9.69 45.17
N GLU A 85 51.47 -11.03 45.10
CA GLU A 85 51.12 -11.74 43.87
C GLU A 85 49.69 -11.47 43.36
N TRP A 86 48.81 -10.90 44.19
CA TRP A 86 47.45 -10.55 43.81
C TRP A 86 47.29 -9.11 43.36
N TYR A 87 48.31 -8.26 43.51
CA TYR A 87 48.18 -6.82 43.28
C TYR A 87 47.83 -6.49 41.83
N ASP A 88 48.34 -7.27 40.87
CA ASP A 88 48.04 -7.06 39.45
C ASP A 88 46.68 -7.65 39.02
N THR A 89 46.17 -8.65 39.76
CA THR A 89 44.88 -9.31 39.47
C THR A 89 43.70 -8.54 40.04
N ILE A 90 43.85 -7.90 41.20
CA ILE A 90 42.77 -7.13 41.84
C ILE A 90 42.20 -6.00 40.94
N PRO A 91 43.01 -5.25 40.17
CA PRO A 91 42.54 -4.31 39.16
C PRO A 91 41.64 -4.91 38.08
N THR A 92 41.85 -6.18 37.71
CA THR A 92 41.14 -6.79 36.59
C THR A 92 39.69 -7.11 36.94
N VAL A 93 39.40 -7.36 38.23
CA VAL A 93 38.05 -7.58 38.76
C VAL A 93 37.34 -6.29 39.20
N GLN A 94 37.92 -5.12 38.89
CA GLN A 94 37.34 -3.84 39.33
C GLN A 94 35.98 -3.58 38.67
N TYR A 95 35.83 -3.95 37.39
CA TYR A 95 34.62 -3.73 36.63
C TYR A 95 33.74 -4.97 36.70
N MET A 96 32.44 -4.75 36.92
CA MET A 96 31.47 -5.81 36.71
C MET A 96 31.39 -6.08 35.20
N PRO A 97 31.60 -7.32 34.74
CA PRO A 97 31.41 -7.63 33.33
C PRO A 97 29.95 -7.34 32.93
N ILE A 98 29.72 -7.06 31.64
CA ILE A 98 28.36 -7.03 31.09
C ILE A 98 27.70 -8.36 31.43
N THR A 99 26.46 -8.34 31.91
CA THR A 99 25.77 -9.59 32.28
C THR A 99 25.61 -10.48 31.07
N ALA A 100 25.59 -11.81 31.26
CA ALA A 100 25.35 -12.74 30.16
C ALA A 100 24.06 -12.41 29.36
N ALA A 101 22.99 -12.00 30.04
CA ALA A 101 21.74 -11.61 29.39
C ALA A 101 21.89 -10.36 28.51
N ASP A 102 22.64 -9.35 28.97
CA ASP A 102 22.90 -8.13 28.19
C ASP A 102 23.84 -8.42 27.01
N ALA A 103 24.84 -9.28 27.20
CA ALA A 103 25.74 -9.71 26.13
C ALA A 103 24.98 -10.46 25.02
N VAL A 104 24.10 -11.40 25.38
CA VAL A 104 23.22 -12.11 24.42
C VAL A 104 22.31 -11.12 23.69
N ASN A 105 21.66 -10.19 24.41
CA ASN A 105 20.79 -9.20 23.78
C ASN A 105 21.55 -8.25 22.84
N ALA A 106 22.76 -7.82 23.22
CA ALA A 106 23.61 -7.00 22.38
C ALA A 106 23.99 -7.75 21.09
N TYR A 107 24.31 -9.04 21.20
CA TYR A 107 24.66 -9.86 20.04
C TYR A 107 23.46 -10.13 19.12
N VAL A 108 22.30 -10.53 19.67
CA VAL A 108 21.05 -10.73 18.91
C VAL A 108 20.61 -9.46 18.16
N ARG A 109 20.89 -8.28 18.72
CA ARG A 109 20.60 -6.98 18.10
C ARG A 109 21.73 -6.45 17.23
N ASN A 110 22.73 -7.28 16.93
CA ASN A 110 23.88 -6.96 16.10
C ASN A 110 24.64 -5.69 16.55
N GLN A 111 24.78 -5.50 17.88
CA GLN A 111 25.51 -4.37 18.48
C GLN A 111 26.98 -4.70 18.77
N ILE A 112 27.32 -5.99 18.85
CA ILE A 112 28.66 -6.52 19.03
C ILE A 112 28.86 -7.69 18.06
N ASP A 113 30.11 -8.04 17.76
CA ASP A 113 30.43 -9.22 16.95
C ASP A 113 30.51 -10.51 17.78
N GLU A 114 30.56 -11.66 17.11
CA GLU A 114 30.63 -12.99 17.74
C GLU A 114 31.86 -13.12 18.66
N ALA A 115 33.02 -12.58 18.27
CA ALA A 115 34.24 -12.68 19.06
C ALA A 115 34.12 -11.93 20.39
N THR A 116 33.55 -10.72 20.36
CA THR A 116 33.23 -9.93 21.55
C THR A 116 32.19 -10.62 22.41
N TYR A 117 31.13 -11.18 21.80
CA TYR A 117 30.11 -11.95 22.49
C TYR A 117 30.72 -13.12 23.28
N GLN A 118 31.53 -13.98 22.63
CA GLN A 118 32.16 -15.12 23.28
C GLN A 118 33.11 -14.71 24.42
N THR A 119 33.81 -13.58 24.27
CA THR A 119 34.66 -13.02 25.33
C THR A 119 33.82 -12.64 26.56
N LEU A 120 32.74 -11.88 26.36
CA LEU A 120 31.83 -11.49 27.45
C LEU A 120 31.16 -12.70 28.12
N MET A 121 30.82 -13.73 27.35
CA MET A 121 30.25 -14.96 27.91
C MET A 121 31.27 -15.73 28.75
N ASN A 122 32.52 -15.80 28.30
CA ASN A 122 33.61 -16.40 29.07
C ASN A 122 33.93 -15.61 30.35
N ASP A 123 33.86 -14.27 30.31
CA ASP A 123 34.01 -13.41 31.50
C ASP A 123 32.92 -13.67 32.55
N ASN A 124 31.75 -14.15 32.12
CA ASN A 124 30.65 -14.62 32.98
C ASN A 124 30.73 -16.13 33.30
N ALA A 125 31.85 -16.79 33.00
CA ALA A 125 32.10 -18.22 33.22
C ALA A 125 31.16 -19.17 32.46
N TYR A 126 30.60 -18.74 31.33
CA TYR A 126 29.85 -19.63 30.42
C TYR A 126 30.79 -20.29 29.41
N LYS A 127 30.54 -21.56 29.14
CA LYS A 127 31.20 -22.28 28.05
C LYS A 127 30.59 -21.88 26.69
N PRO A 128 31.34 -21.99 25.57
CA PRO A 128 30.84 -21.62 24.25
C PRO A 128 29.55 -22.34 23.81
N ASP A 129 29.37 -23.61 24.19
CA ASP A 129 28.15 -24.38 23.91
C ASP A 129 26.93 -23.83 24.67
N MET A 130 27.11 -23.43 25.93
CA MET A 130 26.07 -22.75 26.71
C MET A 130 25.73 -21.38 26.15
N ALA A 131 26.73 -20.63 25.67
CA ALA A 131 26.52 -19.35 25.00
C ALA A 131 25.68 -19.52 23.73
N THR A 132 25.93 -20.56 22.93
CA THR A 132 25.11 -20.87 21.75
C THR A 132 23.67 -21.22 22.12
N ILE A 133 23.44 -21.97 23.21
CA ILE A 133 22.08 -22.26 23.69
C ILE A 133 21.37 -20.97 24.08
N LEU A 134 22.01 -20.09 24.87
CA LEU A 134 21.42 -18.83 25.28
C LEU A 134 21.07 -17.94 24.07
N TYR A 135 21.97 -17.84 23.09
CA TYR A 135 21.69 -17.15 21.84
C TYR A 135 20.49 -17.72 21.11
N ASN A 136 20.43 -19.05 20.90
CA ASN A 136 19.31 -19.70 20.20
C ASN A 136 17.97 -19.61 20.94
N THR A 137 17.99 -19.37 22.26
CA THR A 137 16.78 -19.20 23.08
C THR A 137 16.34 -17.75 23.24
N VAL A 138 17.19 -16.80 22.87
CA VAL A 138 16.90 -15.37 23.02
C VAL A 138 16.59 -14.76 21.66
N GLY A 139 15.43 -14.14 21.60
CA GLY A 139 14.91 -13.56 20.39
C GLY A 139 13.39 -13.57 20.50
N ARG A 140 12.73 -12.73 19.71
CA ARG A 140 11.31 -12.89 19.48
C ARG A 140 11.13 -12.98 17.98
N PRO A 141 10.71 -14.14 17.45
CA PRO A 141 10.32 -14.22 16.07
C PRO A 141 9.11 -13.29 15.84
N PRO A 142 8.75 -13.00 14.58
CA PRO A 142 7.46 -12.41 14.26
C PRO A 142 6.32 -13.17 14.94
N SER A 143 5.20 -12.51 15.18
CA SER A 143 4.03 -13.17 15.76
C SER A 143 3.58 -14.35 14.88
N PRO A 144 2.91 -15.39 15.44
CA PRO A 144 2.46 -16.53 14.64
C PRO A 144 1.58 -16.15 13.45
N THR A 145 0.81 -15.06 13.55
CA THR A 145 -0.02 -14.55 12.45
C THR A 145 0.83 -13.94 11.33
N GLU A 146 1.91 -13.24 11.68
CA GLU A 146 2.89 -12.74 10.70
C GLU A 146 3.67 -13.88 10.06
N LEU A 147 4.08 -14.89 10.83
CA LEU A 147 4.72 -16.10 10.31
C LEU A 147 3.79 -16.86 9.35
N ALA A 148 2.51 -17.04 9.71
CA ALA A 148 1.51 -17.67 8.85
C ALA A 148 1.30 -16.87 7.56
N HIS A 149 1.35 -15.53 7.63
CA HIS A 149 1.35 -14.68 6.45
C HIS A 149 2.58 -14.90 5.56
N LEU A 150 3.78 -15.02 6.14
CA LEU A 150 5.03 -15.31 5.40
C LEU A 150 4.99 -16.67 4.70
N VAL A 151 4.42 -17.69 5.35
CA VAL A 151 4.17 -19.00 4.71
C VAL A 151 3.20 -18.85 3.54
N ARG A 152 2.11 -18.11 3.74
CA ARG A 152 1.07 -17.91 2.71
C ARG A 152 1.62 -17.27 1.44
N ILE A 153 2.53 -16.30 1.56
CA ILE A 153 3.17 -15.66 0.41
C ILE A 153 4.37 -16.47 -0.15
N GLY A 154 4.66 -17.65 0.43
CA GLY A 154 5.73 -18.54 -0.01
C GLY A 154 7.14 -18.10 0.38
N PHE A 155 7.29 -17.19 1.35
CA PHE A 155 8.59 -16.67 1.77
C PHE A 155 9.35 -17.64 2.68
N ILE A 156 8.62 -18.38 3.53
CA ILE A 156 9.18 -19.41 4.41
C ILE A 156 8.37 -20.71 4.29
N PRO A 157 8.98 -21.89 4.48
CA PRO A 157 8.27 -23.16 4.58
C PRO A 157 7.38 -23.24 5.82
N LEU A 158 6.35 -24.08 5.73
CA LEU A 158 5.48 -24.44 6.85
C LEU A 158 6.24 -25.16 7.96
N HIS A 159 6.96 -26.22 7.58
CA HIS A 159 7.67 -27.09 8.51
C HIS A 159 9.19 -26.97 8.35
N GLY A 160 9.90 -27.29 9.43
CA GLY A 160 11.36 -27.28 9.51
C GLY A 160 11.77 -26.81 10.90
N ALA A 161 12.54 -27.61 11.62
CA ALA A 161 12.96 -27.29 12.99
C ALA A 161 14.49 -27.27 13.10
N GLY A 162 14.99 -26.52 14.07
CA GLY A 162 16.39 -26.34 14.36
C GLY A 162 16.80 -24.86 14.38
N PRO A 163 17.89 -24.52 15.07
CA PRO A 163 18.28 -23.12 15.35
C PRO A 163 18.63 -22.28 14.12
N THR A 164 18.75 -22.90 12.95
CA THR A 164 19.00 -22.23 11.66
C THR A 164 17.85 -22.35 10.69
N ALA A 165 16.77 -23.05 11.05
CA ALA A 165 15.62 -23.24 10.19
C ALA A 165 14.77 -21.97 10.15
N LEU A 166 14.49 -21.47 8.94
CA LEU A 166 13.55 -20.37 8.75
C LEU A 166 12.20 -20.97 8.35
N SER A 167 11.29 -21.19 9.30
CA SER A 167 9.97 -21.78 9.07
C SER A 167 8.94 -21.26 10.08
N LEU A 168 7.65 -21.50 9.84
CA LEU A 168 6.60 -21.23 10.84
C LEU A 168 6.80 -22.09 12.10
N GLN A 169 7.03 -23.40 11.93
CA GLN A 169 7.28 -24.32 13.04
C GLN A 169 8.43 -23.84 13.95
N GLN A 170 9.59 -23.48 13.37
CA GLN A 170 10.73 -23.01 14.15
C GLN A 170 10.43 -21.68 14.85
N GLY A 171 9.75 -20.74 14.18
CA GLY A 171 9.33 -19.49 14.81
C GLY A 171 8.33 -19.69 15.96
N ILE A 172 7.52 -20.74 15.95
CA ILE A 172 6.67 -21.08 17.11
C ILE A 172 7.53 -21.66 18.25
N LEU A 173 8.49 -22.54 17.94
CA LEU A 173 9.39 -23.17 18.93
C LEU A 173 10.33 -22.16 19.60
N GLU A 174 10.71 -21.09 18.90
CA GLU A 174 11.49 -19.97 19.46
C GLU A 174 10.64 -18.99 20.27
N GLY A 175 9.31 -19.05 20.13
CA GLY A 175 8.36 -18.21 20.85
C GLY A 175 8.11 -18.67 22.29
N ASP A 176 7.35 -17.86 23.02
CA ASP A 176 6.84 -18.21 24.36
C ASP A 176 5.53 -19.02 24.31
N LEU A 177 5.16 -19.51 23.14
CA LEU A 177 3.94 -20.25 22.88
C LEU A 177 4.18 -21.75 23.05
N LYS A 178 3.13 -22.48 23.42
CA LYS A 178 3.19 -23.94 23.53
C LYS A 178 3.03 -24.57 22.15
N ASP A 179 3.86 -25.56 21.83
CA ASP A 179 3.87 -26.32 20.58
C ASP A 179 2.51 -26.89 20.19
N LYS A 180 1.66 -27.21 21.17
CA LYS A 180 0.29 -27.69 20.93
C LYS A 180 -0.60 -26.74 20.12
N TRP A 181 -0.22 -25.47 19.99
CA TRP A 181 -0.95 -24.48 19.20
C TRP A 181 -0.50 -24.45 17.72
N GLU A 182 0.59 -25.12 17.36
CA GLU A 182 1.09 -25.18 15.99
C GLU A 182 -0.02 -25.58 15.00
N PRO A 183 -0.79 -26.67 15.18
CA PRO A 183 -1.86 -27.03 14.23
C PRO A 183 -2.95 -25.96 14.06
N ALA A 184 -3.21 -25.16 15.12
CA ALA A 184 -4.19 -24.09 15.04
C ALA A 184 -3.67 -22.90 14.23
N PHE A 185 -2.38 -22.58 14.33
CA PHE A 185 -1.75 -21.56 13.50
C PHE A 185 -1.58 -22.01 12.04
N GLU A 186 -1.30 -23.29 11.80
CA GLU A 186 -1.29 -23.84 10.44
C GLU A 186 -2.64 -23.67 9.75
N ALA A 187 -3.75 -23.84 10.47
CA ALA A 187 -5.08 -23.62 9.94
C ALA A 187 -5.33 -22.17 9.48
N LEU A 188 -4.64 -21.18 10.07
CA LEU A 188 -4.74 -19.75 9.70
C LEU A 188 -4.03 -19.41 8.39
N ILE A 189 -3.23 -20.32 7.84
CA ILE A 189 -2.55 -20.12 6.56
C ILE A 189 -3.58 -20.06 5.42
N ASN A 190 -4.66 -20.84 5.55
CA ASN A 190 -5.76 -20.83 4.59
C ASN A 190 -6.49 -19.50 4.64
N VAL A 191 -6.47 -18.76 3.53
CA VAL A 191 -7.28 -17.55 3.36
C VAL A 191 -8.57 -17.91 2.66
N TYR A 192 -9.67 -17.56 3.32
CA TYR A 192 -11.00 -17.66 2.75
C TYR A 192 -11.41 -16.28 2.23
N PRO A 193 -12.17 -16.22 1.12
CA PRO A 193 -12.79 -14.98 0.67
C PRO A 193 -13.63 -14.36 1.79
N GLY A 194 -13.67 -13.03 1.87
CA GLY A 194 -14.52 -12.35 2.84
C GLY A 194 -16.01 -12.56 2.55
N LEU A 195 -16.85 -12.19 3.52
CA LEU A 195 -18.32 -12.37 3.42
C LEU A 195 -18.90 -11.73 2.15
N PHE A 196 -18.38 -10.57 1.75
CA PHE A 196 -18.85 -9.85 0.56
C PHE A 196 -18.40 -10.54 -0.73
N GLU A 197 -17.16 -11.03 -0.80
CA GLU A 197 -16.65 -11.77 -1.95
C GLU A 197 -17.42 -13.09 -2.14
N ILE A 198 -17.71 -13.81 -1.04
CA ILE A 198 -18.55 -15.03 -1.09
C ILE A 198 -19.93 -14.69 -1.67
N LEU A 199 -20.55 -13.61 -1.18
CA LEU A 199 -21.85 -13.15 -1.67
C LEU A 199 -21.78 -12.82 -3.17
N GLN A 200 -20.77 -12.09 -3.60
CA GLN A 200 -20.64 -11.70 -5.00
C GLN A 200 -20.46 -12.92 -5.92
N MET A 201 -19.60 -13.88 -5.53
CA MET A 201 -19.43 -15.12 -6.28
C MET A 201 -20.71 -15.95 -6.36
N ALA A 202 -21.50 -15.99 -5.28
CA ALA A 202 -22.80 -16.63 -5.27
C ALA A 202 -23.80 -15.91 -6.19
N LYS A 203 -23.87 -14.57 -6.13
CA LYS A 203 -24.72 -13.75 -7.01
C LYS A 203 -24.42 -13.93 -8.49
N ASP A 204 -23.15 -14.11 -8.83
CA ASP A 204 -22.70 -14.32 -10.22
C ASP A 204 -22.86 -15.79 -10.68
N GLY A 205 -23.33 -16.68 -9.80
CA GLY A 205 -23.50 -18.11 -10.08
C GLY A 205 -22.18 -18.89 -10.17
N GLY A 206 -21.06 -18.27 -9.79
CA GLY A 206 -19.74 -18.90 -9.78
C GLY A 206 -19.51 -19.81 -8.56
N LEU A 207 -20.39 -19.73 -7.55
CA LEU A 207 -20.26 -20.47 -6.30
C LEU A 207 -21.60 -21.14 -5.93
N PRO A 208 -21.69 -22.49 -5.92
CA PRO A 208 -22.90 -23.21 -5.51
C PRO A 208 -23.26 -22.96 -4.05
N ASP A 209 -24.56 -22.94 -3.73
CA ASP A 209 -25.12 -22.67 -2.40
C ASP A 209 -24.48 -23.49 -1.27
N ALA A 210 -24.30 -24.78 -1.51
CA ALA A 210 -23.70 -25.69 -0.53
C ALA A 210 -22.25 -25.31 -0.22
N GLU A 211 -21.52 -24.76 -1.19
CA GLU A 211 -20.14 -24.32 -1.02
C GLU A 211 -20.08 -22.91 -0.41
N ALA A 212 -20.97 -22.01 -0.83
CA ALA A 212 -21.13 -20.70 -0.19
C ALA A 212 -21.46 -20.84 1.31
N ALA A 213 -22.37 -21.75 1.66
CA ALA A 213 -22.73 -22.04 3.05
C ALA A 213 -21.51 -22.50 3.89
N LYS A 214 -20.65 -23.38 3.33
CA LYS A 214 -19.42 -23.80 4.01
C LYS A 214 -18.46 -22.63 4.22
N LEU A 215 -18.25 -21.80 3.19
CA LEU A 215 -17.35 -20.64 3.28
C LEU A 215 -17.87 -19.60 4.29
N TYR A 216 -19.18 -19.37 4.36
CA TYR A 216 -19.78 -18.53 5.40
C TYR A 216 -19.54 -19.09 6.80
N ALA A 217 -19.71 -20.41 6.99
CA ALA A 217 -19.43 -21.03 8.28
C ALA A 217 -17.95 -20.90 8.70
N ILE A 218 -17.03 -21.12 7.75
CA ILE A 218 -15.58 -21.01 7.99
C ILE A 218 -15.16 -19.58 8.34
N THR A 219 -15.79 -18.58 7.72
CA THR A 219 -15.53 -17.16 8.01
C THR A 219 -16.16 -16.68 9.33
N GLY A 220 -16.85 -17.57 10.05
CA GLY A 220 -17.43 -17.29 11.36
C GLY A 220 -18.82 -16.67 11.32
N LEU A 221 -19.54 -16.72 10.19
CA LEU A 221 -20.92 -16.27 10.14
C LEU A 221 -21.80 -17.20 11.02
N PRO A 222 -22.62 -16.68 11.94
CA PRO A 222 -23.50 -17.51 12.75
C PRO A 222 -24.46 -18.35 11.88
N ALA A 223 -24.70 -19.59 12.28
CA ALA A 223 -25.41 -20.59 11.47
C ALA A 223 -26.83 -20.14 11.06
N GLU A 224 -27.49 -19.35 11.89
CA GLU A 224 -28.80 -18.76 11.63
C GLU A 224 -28.81 -17.74 10.49
N TYR A 225 -27.67 -17.11 10.16
CA TYR A 225 -27.57 -16.12 9.09
C TYR A 225 -27.21 -16.70 7.73
N ILE A 226 -26.60 -17.90 7.71
CA ILE A 226 -26.14 -18.56 6.47
C ILE A 226 -27.28 -18.71 5.44
N PRO A 227 -28.49 -19.20 5.79
CA PRO A 227 -29.58 -19.34 4.82
C PRO A 227 -30.00 -18.02 4.18
N TYR A 228 -29.96 -16.90 4.91
CA TYR A 228 -30.30 -15.58 4.37
C TYR A 228 -29.23 -15.08 3.38
N MET A 229 -27.95 -15.32 3.66
CA MET A 229 -26.86 -14.93 2.77
C MET A 229 -26.83 -15.74 1.48
N VAL A 230 -27.13 -17.05 1.56
CA VAL A 230 -27.29 -17.92 0.39
C VAL A 230 -28.47 -17.44 -0.46
N ALA A 231 -29.66 -17.25 0.15
CA ALA A 231 -30.85 -16.76 -0.56
C ALA A 231 -30.65 -15.37 -1.20
N ALA A 232 -29.86 -14.51 -0.56
CA ALA A 232 -29.50 -13.20 -1.12
C ALA A 232 -28.64 -13.34 -2.39
N GLY A 233 -27.79 -14.36 -2.47
CA GLY A 233 -27.05 -14.73 -3.68
C GLY A 233 -28.00 -15.09 -4.83
N ASP A 234 -28.91 -16.03 -4.58
CA ASP A 234 -29.87 -16.53 -5.58
C ASP A 234 -30.77 -15.43 -6.14
N SER A 235 -31.28 -14.56 -5.26
CA SER A 235 -32.19 -13.50 -5.65
C SER A 235 -31.58 -12.55 -6.70
N ALA A 236 -30.27 -12.28 -6.64
CA ALA A 236 -29.61 -11.41 -7.59
C ALA A 236 -29.41 -12.08 -8.97
N GLY A 237 -29.09 -13.37 -8.98
CA GLY A 237 -28.98 -14.16 -10.20
C GLY A 237 -30.32 -14.21 -10.95
N VAL A 238 -31.41 -14.42 -10.21
CA VAL A 238 -32.79 -14.39 -10.74
C VAL A 238 -33.12 -13.02 -11.33
N VAL A 239 -32.78 -11.92 -10.65
CA VAL A 239 -33.01 -10.56 -11.18
C VAL A 239 -32.24 -10.31 -12.48
N LYS A 240 -30.97 -10.73 -12.57
CA LYS A 240 -30.18 -10.56 -13.79
C LYS A 240 -30.74 -11.36 -14.96
N ALA A 241 -31.12 -12.61 -14.74
CA ALA A 241 -31.75 -13.46 -15.75
C ALA A 241 -33.11 -12.89 -16.19
N LYS A 242 -33.90 -12.37 -15.24
CA LYS A 242 -35.17 -11.68 -15.49
C LYS A 242 -34.96 -10.45 -16.38
N ASN A 243 -34.02 -9.57 -16.05
CA ASN A 243 -33.75 -8.36 -16.83
C ASN A 243 -33.27 -8.67 -18.26
N LEU A 244 -32.41 -9.68 -18.45
CA LEU A 244 -31.96 -10.07 -19.78
C LEU A 244 -33.13 -10.65 -20.61
N THR A 245 -33.97 -11.46 -19.98
CA THR A 245 -35.13 -12.05 -20.65
C THR A 245 -36.17 -10.98 -20.98
N GLU A 246 -36.43 -10.04 -20.07
CA GLU A 246 -37.28 -8.88 -20.31
C GLU A 246 -36.82 -8.10 -21.55
N ALA A 247 -35.55 -7.67 -21.59
CA ALA A 247 -35.03 -6.89 -22.70
C ALA A 247 -35.14 -7.63 -24.05
N MET A 248 -34.88 -8.94 -24.06
CA MET A 248 -35.05 -9.75 -25.27
C MET A 248 -36.52 -9.87 -25.68
N THR A 249 -37.41 -10.16 -24.73
CA THR A 249 -38.85 -10.31 -24.95
C THR A 249 -39.48 -9.02 -25.47
N VAL A 250 -39.16 -7.89 -24.84
CA VAL A 250 -39.63 -6.55 -25.25
C VAL A 250 -39.10 -6.18 -26.64
N LYS A 251 -37.85 -6.55 -26.97
CA LYS A 251 -37.30 -6.34 -28.31
C LYS A 251 -38.03 -7.17 -29.39
N LEU A 252 -38.31 -8.45 -29.13
CA LEU A 252 -39.04 -9.31 -30.06
C LEU A 252 -40.44 -8.76 -30.36
N TYR A 253 -41.08 -8.15 -29.36
CA TYR A 253 -42.34 -7.43 -29.54
C TYR A 253 -42.18 -6.18 -30.42
N ALA A 254 -41.20 -5.32 -30.12
CA ALA A 254 -40.92 -4.11 -30.89
C ALA A 254 -40.56 -4.42 -32.36
N ASP A 255 -39.91 -5.55 -32.63
CA ASP A 255 -39.59 -6.04 -33.98
C ASP A 255 -40.79 -6.72 -34.67
N GLY A 256 -41.94 -6.83 -34.01
CA GLY A 256 -43.17 -7.45 -34.55
C GLY A 256 -43.09 -8.97 -34.70
N ILE A 257 -42.13 -9.63 -34.05
CA ILE A 257 -41.90 -11.08 -34.16
C ILE A 257 -42.92 -11.86 -33.31
N ILE A 258 -43.33 -11.29 -32.18
CA ILE A 258 -44.33 -11.87 -31.27
C ILE A 258 -45.45 -10.87 -30.97
N THR A 259 -46.62 -11.37 -30.57
CA THR A 259 -47.80 -10.53 -30.26
C THR A 259 -47.73 -9.96 -28.85
N GLU A 260 -48.55 -8.92 -28.58
CA GLU A 260 -48.72 -8.34 -27.24
C GLU A 260 -49.09 -9.41 -26.20
N ALA A 261 -50.05 -10.27 -26.52
CA ALA A 261 -50.50 -11.35 -25.64
C ALA A 261 -49.38 -12.37 -25.33
N GLN A 262 -48.55 -12.72 -26.32
CA GLN A 262 -47.39 -13.59 -26.12
C GLN A 262 -46.34 -12.92 -25.24
N THR A 263 -46.06 -11.64 -25.49
CA THR A 263 -45.07 -10.85 -24.76
C THR A 263 -45.46 -10.70 -23.30
N SER A 264 -46.71 -10.33 -23.03
CA SER A 264 -47.27 -10.26 -21.67
C SER A 264 -47.16 -11.61 -20.94
N SER A 265 -47.49 -12.72 -21.62
CA SER A 265 -47.35 -14.07 -21.05
C SER A 265 -45.90 -14.43 -20.70
N MET A 266 -44.94 -14.09 -21.57
CA MET A 266 -43.50 -14.30 -21.31
C MET A 266 -43.00 -13.43 -20.16
N LEU A 267 -43.40 -12.15 -20.10
CA LEU A 267 -43.04 -11.24 -19.00
C LEU A 267 -43.61 -11.71 -17.65
N GLN A 268 -44.85 -12.22 -17.64
CA GLN A 268 -45.45 -12.80 -16.44
C GLN A 268 -44.75 -14.09 -15.99
N THR A 269 -44.28 -14.90 -16.95
CA THR A 269 -43.51 -16.13 -16.67
C THR A 269 -42.19 -15.82 -15.95
N ILE A 270 -41.55 -14.68 -16.26
CA ILE A 270 -40.34 -14.21 -15.55
C ILE A 270 -40.67 -13.32 -14.33
N GLY A 271 -41.95 -13.23 -13.94
CA GLY A 271 -42.38 -12.63 -12.68
C GLY A 271 -42.69 -11.14 -12.73
N TYR A 272 -42.98 -10.54 -13.88
CA TYR A 272 -43.64 -9.24 -13.94
C TYR A 272 -45.15 -9.40 -13.66
N SER A 273 -45.75 -8.44 -12.96
CA SER A 273 -47.20 -8.37 -12.86
C SER A 273 -47.83 -7.98 -14.20
N ALA A 274 -49.13 -8.23 -14.34
CA ALA A 274 -49.88 -7.85 -15.55
C ALA A 274 -49.82 -6.34 -15.82
N ASP A 275 -49.88 -5.52 -14.76
CA ASP A 275 -49.83 -4.06 -14.88
C ASP A 275 -48.43 -3.56 -15.30
N GLU A 276 -47.36 -4.14 -14.73
CA GLU A 276 -45.98 -3.83 -15.15
C GLU A 276 -45.73 -4.22 -16.61
N ALA A 277 -46.19 -5.40 -17.02
CA ALA A 277 -46.08 -5.86 -18.40
C ALA A 277 -46.83 -4.92 -19.36
N ALA A 278 -48.05 -4.50 -19.02
CA ALA A 278 -48.83 -3.56 -19.81
C ALA A 278 -48.12 -2.19 -19.94
N MET A 279 -47.52 -1.70 -18.85
CA MET A 279 -46.76 -0.44 -18.87
C MET A 279 -45.53 -0.53 -19.79
N LEU A 280 -44.77 -1.63 -19.73
CA LEU A 280 -43.60 -1.85 -20.60
C LEU A 280 -43.99 -1.92 -22.09
N LEU A 281 -45.11 -2.58 -22.40
CA LEU A 281 -45.61 -2.68 -23.77
C LEU A 281 -46.09 -1.32 -24.29
N SER A 282 -46.85 -0.58 -23.47
CA SER A 282 -47.28 0.79 -23.81
C SER A 282 -46.10 1.73 -24.06
N GLN A 283 -45.01 1.59 -23.29
CA GLN A 283 -43.78 2.34 -23.54
C GLN A 283 -43.16 1.98 -24.91
N GLN A 284 -43.14 0.71 -25.29
CA GLN A 284 -42.62 0.29 -26.61
C GLN A 284 -43.49 0.77 -27.76
N ASP A 285 -44.81 0.70 -27.62
CA ASP A 285 -45.74 1.21 -28.63
C ASP A 285 -45.53 2.71 -28.87
N MET A 286 -45.42 3.48 -27.78
CA MET A 286 -45.10 4.91 -27.86
C MET A 286 -43.75 5.16 -28.55
N GLN A 287 -42.72 4.36 -28.26
CA GLN A 287 -41.42 4.47 -28.93
C GLN A 287 -41.51 4.13 -30.43
N ALA A 288 -42.28 3.11 -30.79
CA ALA A 288 -42.52 2.72 -32.18
C ALA A 288 -43.28 3.82 -32.95
N GLU A 289 -44.32 4.39 -32.34
CA GLU A 289 -45.08 5.51 -32.89
C GLU A 289 -44.20 6.76 -33.10
N MET A 290 -43.37 7.11 -32.11
CA MET A 290 -42.43 8.23 -32.23
C MET A 290 -41.42 8.01 -33.35
N LYS A 291 -40.84 6.81 -33.47
CA LYS A 291 -39.89 6.48 -34.54
C LYS A 291 -40.54 6.51 -35.93
N ALA A 292 -41.79 6.08 -36.03
CA ALA A 292 -42.57 6.18 -37.27
C ALA A 292 -42.84 7.64 -37.64
N LEU A 293 -43.23 8.47 -36.66
CA LEU A 293 -43.42 9.91 -36.83
C LEU A 293 -42.13 10.59 -37.28
N ASP A 294 -41.01 10.33 -36.60
CA ASP A 294 -39.69 10.91 -36.93
C ASP A 294 -39.26 10.54 -38.36
N SER A 295 -39.50 9.29 -38.77
CA SER A 295 -39.22 8.84 -40.13
C SER A 295 -40.08 9.58 -41.16
N ALA A 296 -41.36 9.82 -40.86
CA ALA A 296 -42.27 10.56 -41.72
C ALA A 296 -41.89 12.06 -41.80
N VAL A 297 -41.53 12.68 -40.67
CA VAL A 297 -41.03 14.06 -40.59
C VAL A 297 -39.73 14.20 -41.40
N SER A 298 -38.77 13.29 -41.21
CA SER A 298 -37.48 13.28 -41.94
C SER A 298 -37.66 13.12 -43.45
N ARG A 299 -38.58 12.24 -43.88
CA ARG A 299 -38.94 12.11 -45.30
C ARG A 299 -39.57 13.38 -45.85
N THR A 300 -40.46 14.02 -45.08
CA THR A 300 -41.11 15.29 -45.46
C THR A 300 -40.10 16.42 -45.59
N ARG A 301 -39.14 16.51 -44.65
CA ARG A 301 -38.00 17.45 -44.72
C ARG A 301 -37.21 17.26 -46.00
N SER A 302 -36.82 16.02 -46.30
CA SER A 302 -36.07 15.69 -47.52
C SER A 302 -36.81 16.11 -48.79
N LEU A 303 -38.14 15.88 -48.86
CA LEU A 303 -38.97 16.34 -49.98
C LEU A 303 -39.05 17.87 -50.07
N PHE A 304 -39.16 18.55 -48.93
CA PHE A 304 -39.26 19.99 -48.85
C PHE A 304 -37.96 20.67 -49.28
N LEU A 305 -36.82 20.27 -48.71
CA LEU A 305 -35.50 20.81 -49.04
C LEU A 305 -35.17 20.60 -50.54
N ALA A 306 -35.52 19.44 -51.08
CA ALA A 306 -35.40 19.13 -52.51
C ALA A 306 -36.40 19.92 -53.42
N ARG A 307 -37.18 20.85 -52.86
CA ARG A 307 -38.20 21.66 -53.55
C ARG A 307 -39.29 20.82 -54.24
N LYS A 308 -39.52 19.58 -53.78
CA LYS A 308 -40.55 18.67 -54.33
C LYS A 308 -41.93 18.92 -53.74
N VAL A 309 -42.01 19.56 -52.58
CA VAL A 309 -43.26 19.96 -51.94
C VAL A 309 -43.17 21.41 -51.48
N SER A 310 -44.30 22.13 -51.56
CA SER A 310 -44.40 23.51 -51.06
C SER A 310 -44.44 23.55 -49.52
N ALA A 311 -44.23 24.74 -48.93
CA ALA A 311 -44.38 24.93 -47.48
C ALA A 311 -45.78 24.54 -46.99
N THR A 312 -46.83 24.93 -47.71
CA THR A 312 -48.22 24.54 -47.39
C THR A 312 -48.42 23.02 -47.48
N SER A 313 -47.88 22.37 -48.52
CA SER A 313 -47.98 20.91 -48.68
C SER A 313 -47.22 20.16 -47.57
N ALA A 314 -46.02 20.63 -47.21
CA ALA A 314 -45.25 20.07 -46.10
C ALA A 314 -45.99 20.25 -44.76
N GLN A 315 -46.64 21.39 -44.55
CA GLN A 315 -47.45 21.64 -43.34
C GLN A 315 -48.61 20.66 -43.26
N THR A 316 -49.36 20.49 -44.36
CA THR A 316 -50.46 19.51 -44.42
C THR A 316 -49.98 18.09 -44.13
N LEU A 317 -48.83 17.68 -44.68
CA LEU A 317 -48.25 16.37 -44.40
C LEU A 317 -47.89 16.19 -42.91
N LEU A 318 -47.19 17.17 -42.32
CA LEU A 318 -46.82 17.13 -40.90
C LEU A 318 -48.04 17.07 -39.99
N THR A 319 -49.05 17.90 -40.22
CA THR A 319 -50.30 17.85 -39.46
C THR A 319 -51.07 16.55 -39.69
N GLY A 320 -50.98 15.97 -40.90
CA GLY A 320 -51.57 14.67 -41.22
C GLY A 320 -50.90 13.51 -40.49
N PHE A 321 -49.64 13.65 -40.09
CA PHE A 321 -48.94 12.71 -39.20
C PHE A 321 -49.18 12.98 -37.70
N GLY A 322 -50.01 13.97 -37.35
CA GLY A 322 -50.33 14.31 -35.97
C GLY A 322 -49.40 15.33 -35.31
N VAL A 323 -48.47 15.94 -36.06
CA VAL A 323 -47.65 17.06 -35.52
C VAL A 323 -48.57 18.26 -35.25
N PRO A 324 -48.57 18.86 -34.04
CA PRO A 324 -49.37 20.04 -33.73
C PRO A 324 -49.11 21.18 -34.71
N ALA A 325 -50.17 21.88 -35.14
CA ALA A 325 -50.09 22.88 -36.21
C ALA A 325 -49.02 23.97 -35.96
N GLN A 326 -48.89 24.43 -34.70
CA GLN A 326 -47.87 25.41 -34.32
C GLN A 326 -46.44 24.84 -34.44
N GLN A 327 -46.24 23.58 -34.04
CA GLN A 327 -44.94 22.92 -34.15
C GLN A 327 -44.58 22.68 -35.62
N ALA A 328 -45.54 22.24 -36.45
CA ALA A 328 -45.34 22.09 -37.88
C ALA A 328 -44.92 23.41 -38.55
N GLN A 329 -45.57 24.53 -38.18
CA GLN A 329 -45.21 25.86 -38.67
C GLN A 329 -43.78 26.25 -38.28
N ASN A 330 -43.39 26.03 -37.02
CA ASN A 330 -42.03 26.33 -36.54
C ASN A 330 -40.98 25.47 -37.26
N THR A 331 -41.24 24.17 -37.43
CA THR A 331 -40.36 23.24 -38.16
C THR A 331 -40.17 23.68 -39.61
N ILE A 332 -41.23 24.12 -40.28
CA ILE A 332 -41.15 24.61 -41.67
C ILE A 332 -40.38 25.91 -41.75
N ALA A 333 -40.55 26.83 -40.79
CA ALA A 333 -39.77 28.07 -40.76
C ALA A 333 -38.25 27.79 -40.69
N ILE A 334 -37.84 26.79 -39.90
CA ILE A 334 -36.45 26.32 -39.85
C ILE A 334 -36.03 25.75 -41.21
N TRP A 335 -36.86 24.89 -41.81
CA TRP A 335 -36.52 24.32 -43.12
C TRP A 335 -36.45 25.35 -44.24
N VAL A 336 -37.23 26.44 -44.18
CA VAL A 336 -37.13 27.56 -45.13
C VAL A 336 -35.77 28.24 -45.02
N GLN A 337 -35.28 28.46 -43.79
CA GLN A 337 -33.94 29.00 -43.57
C GLN A 337 -32.87 28.04 -44.08
N GLU A 338 -33.02 26.74 -43.81
CA GLU A 338 -32.12 25.69 -44.31
C GLU A 338 -32.11 25.64 -45.84
N GLN A 339 -33.27 25.69 -46.49
CA GLN A 339 -33.39 25.71 -47.96
C GLN A 339 -32.81 26.99 -48.58
N ALA A 340 -32.89 28.13 -47.89
CA ALA A 340 -32.29 29.38 -48.33
C ALA A 340 -30.76 29.37 -48.18
N ALA A 341 -30.26 28.68 -47.15
CA ALA A 341 -28.83 28.43 -46.97
C ALA A 341 -28.29 27.37 -47.94
N ASP A 342 -29.12 26.42 -48.38
CA ASP A 342 -28.82 25.46 -49.46
C ASP A 342 -28.86 26.15 -50.84
N VAL A 343 -27.91 27.07 -51.04
CA VAL A 343 -27.62 27.64 -52.35
C VAL A 343 -26.93 26.55 -53.15
N LYS A 344 -27.55 26.11 -54.25
CA LYS A 344 -26.90 25.21 -55.20
C LYS A 344 -25.65 25.90 -55.75
N THR A 345 -24.51 25.59 -55.16
CA THR A 345 -23.20 25.90 -55.72
C THR A 345 -22.92 24.90 -56.83
N LEU A 346 -22.31 25.36 -57.92
CA LEU A 346 -21.82 24.46 -58.95
C LEU A 346 -20.89 23.43 -58.31
N THR A 347 -21.03 22.16 -58.66
CA THR A 347 -20.08 21.13 -58.25
C THR A 347 -18.71 21.42 -58.85
N ALA A 348 -17.64 20.91 -58.24
CA ALA A 348 -16.29 21.09 -58.79
C ALA A 348 -16.18 20.65 -60.26
N ALA A 349 -16.89 19.59 -60.65
CA ALA A 349 -16.94 19.13 -62.03
C ALA A 349 -17.64 20.15 -62.96
N GLU A 350 -18.78 20.69 -62.55
CA GLU A 350 -19.52 21.70 -63.32
C GLU A 350 -18.74 23.01 -63.45
N ILE A 351 -18.01 23.43 -62.40
CA ILE A 351 -17.10 24.60 -62.45
C ILE A 351 -16.00 24.35 -63.49
N LEU A 352 -15.38 23.18 -63.45
CA LEU A 352 -14.31 22.80 -64.38
C LEU A 352 -14.82 22.68 -65.83
N ASP A 353 -16.03 22.17 -66.05
CA ASP A 353 -16.66 22.12 -67.37
C ASP A 353 -17.04 23.52 -67.88
N ALA A 354 -17.62 24.37 -67.02
CA ALA A 354 -17.94 25.75 -67.36
C ALA A 354 -16.68 26.52 -67.78
N TRP A 355 -15.58 26.33 -67.04
CA TRP A 355 -14.28 26.90 -67.40
C TRP A 355 -13.75 26.35 -68.72
N LYS A 356 -13.74 25.02 -68.93
CA LYS A 356 -13.25 24.39 -70.18
C LYS A 356 -14.03 24.88 -71.41
N TRP A 357 -15.33 25.16 -71.25
CA TRP A 357 -16.18 25.69 -72.31
C TRP A 357 -16.12 27.22 -72.46
N GLY A 358 -15.27 27.89 -71.68
CA GLY A 358 -15.08 29.35 -71.74
C GLY A 358 -16.29 30.13 -71.22
N ILE A 359 -17.15 29.52 -70.39
CA ILE A 359 -18.29 30.17 -69.74
C ILE A 359 -17.81 31.06 -68.59
N ILE A 360 -16.80 30.60 -67.86
CA ILE A 360 -16.09 31.35 -66.81
C ILE A 360 -14.59 31.35 -67.11
N ASP A 361 -13.87 32.37 -66.68
CA ASP A 361 -12.42 32.43 -66.84
C ASP A 361 -11.67 31.66 -65.74
N GLN A 362 -10.35 31.54 -65.86
CA GLN A 362 -9.54 30.78 -64.91
C GLN A 362 -9.58 31.38 -63.48
N PRO A 363 -9.40 32.70 -63.27
CA PRO A 363 -9.53 33.30 -61.94
C PRO A 363 -10.87 32.99 -61.28
N ASP A 364 -11.98 33.13 -62.01
CA ASP A 364 -13.32 32.86 -61.47
C ASP A 364 -13.48 31.38 -61.12
N ALA A 365 -13.03 30.47 -61.99
CA ALA A 365 -13.06 29.03 -61.72
C ALA A 365 -12.27 28.67 -60.45
N GLN A 366 -11.14 29.34 -60.23
CA GLN A 366 -10.32 29.15 -59.04
C GLN A 366 -11.05 29.64 -57.79
N VAL A 367 -11.65 30.84 -57.81
CA VAL A 367 -12.46 31.39 -56.70
C VAL A 367 -13.64 30.47 -56.37
N TYR A 368 -14.35 29.93 -57.37
CA TYR A 368 -15.45 29.00 -57.13
C TYR A 368 -14.99 27.68 -56.52
N LEU A 369 -13.85 27.13 -56.94
CA LEU A 369 -13.29 25.93 -56.33
C LEU A 369 -12.79 26.20 -54.90
N GLU A 370 -12.15 27.34 -54.65
CA GLU A 370 -11.75 27.76 -53.32
C GLU A 370 -12.97 27.92 -52.39
N ALA A 371 -14.07 28.47 -52.89
CA ALA A 371 -15.34 28.55 -52.17
C ALA A 371 -15.96 27.17 -51.85
N LEU A 372 -15.63 26.12 -52.61
CA LEU A 372 -15.95 24.72 -52.28
C LEU A 372 -14.97 24.07 -51.29
N GLY A 373 -13.96 24.81 -50.83
CA GLY A 373 -12.96 24.35 -49.85
C GLY A 373 -11.68 23.77 -50.44
N TYR A 374 -11.43 23.89 -51.75
CA TYR A 374 -10.13 23.51 -52.33
C TYR A 374 -9.06 24.53 -51.95
N SER A 375 -7.82 24.09 -51.70
CA SER A 375 -6.70 25.01 -51.57
C SER A 375 -6.44 25.72 -52.92
N PRO A 376 -5.87 26.94 -52.94
CA PRO A 376 -5.54 27.63 -54.19
C PRO A 376 -4.73 26.76 -55.15
N PHE A 377 -3.77 26.00 -54.61
CA PHE A 377 -2.96 25.07 -55.38
C PHE A 377 -3.78 23.90 -55.96
N ASP A 378 -4.64 23.26 -55.16
CA ASP A 378 -5.48 22.15 -55.62
C ASP A 378 -6.49 22.60 -56.69
N ALA A 379 -7.05 23.80 -56.53
CA ALA A 379 -7.91 24.42 -57.52
C ALA A 379 -7.16 24.62 -58.84
N TRP A 380 -5.96 25.22 -58.81
CA TRP A 380 -5.10 25.38 -59.99
C TRP A 380 -4.72 24.05 -60.65
N VAL A 381 -4.39 23.02 -59.87
CA VAL A 381 -4.07 21.68 -60.39
C VAL A 381 -5.28 21.09 -61.09
N LYS A 382 -6.47 21.14 -60.50
CA LYS A 382 -7.70 20.62 -61.11
C LYS A 382 -8.04 21.31 -62.43
N ILE A 383 -7.90 22.62 -62.48
CA ILE A 383 -8.10 23.42 -63.69
C ILE A 383 -7.05 23.00 -64.75
N SER A 384 -5.77 22.91 -64.39
CA SER A 384 -4.69 22.49 -65.28
C SER A 384 -4.89 21.08 -65.85
N ILE A 385 -5.35 20.14 -65.03
CA ILE A 385 -5.71 18.78 -65.47
C ILE A 385 -6.86 18.85 -66.48
N LYS A 386 -7.92 19.58 -66.19
CA LYS A 386 -9.10 19.67 -67.06
C LYS A 386 -8.78 20.33 -68.42
N GLY A 387 -7.86 21.30 -68.41
CA GLY A 387 -7.38 22.02 -69.59
C GLY A 387 -6.27 21.30 -70.36
N GLU A 388 -5.82 20.14 -69.87
CA GLU A 388 -4.78 19.31 -70.48
C GLU A 388 -3.43 20.06 -70.66
N ALA A 389 -3.25 21.16 -69.95
CA ALA A 389 -2.07 22.02 -69.98
C ALA A 389 -1.93 22.80 -68.66
N ALA A 390 -0.68 23.05 -68.24
CA ALA A 390 -0.39 23.86 -67.06
C ALA A 390 -0.94 25.28 -67.24
N GLN A 391 -1.83 25.69 -66.33
CA GLN A 391 -2.38 27.04 -66.39
C GLN A 391 -1.38 28.09 -65.90
N PRO A 392 -1.46 29.34 -66.39
CA PRO A 392 -0.63 30.43 -65.87
C PRO A 392 -0.88 30.64 -64.37
N ASN A 393 0.07 31.30 -63.70
CA ASN A 393 -0.02 31.70 -62.29
C ASN A 393 -0.15 30.53 -61.29
N LYS A 394 0.76 29.54 -61.38
CA LYS A 394 0.84 28.44 -60.41
C LYS A 394 1.02 28.98 -58.98
N PRO A 395 0.09 28.71 -58.04
CA PRO A 395 0.23 29.10 -56.63
C PRO A 395 1.41 28.40 -55.96
N LEU A 396 1.97 29.01 -54.91
CA LEU A 396 3.02 28.37 -54.11
C LEU A 396 2.43 27.19 -53.32
N GLU A 397 3.11 26.05 -53.37
CA GLU A 397 2.70 24.82 -52.72
C GLU A 397 2.83 25.01 -51.19
N GLY A 398 1.69 25.05 -50.47
CA GLY A 398 1.65 25.20 -49.01
C GLY A 398 1.09 26.51 -48.46
N GLU A 399 0.61 27.43 -49.30
CA GLU A 399 -0.10 28.64 -48.87
C GLU A 399 -1.55 28.28 -48.44
N ASN A 400 -1.70 27.61 -47.30
CA ASN A 400 -3.01 27.39 -46.70
C ASN A 400 -3.51 28.73 -46.16
N VAL A 401 -4.54 29.29 -46.80
CA VAL A 401 -5.26 30.49 -46.38
C VAL A 401 -6.07 30.19 -45.10
N GLN A 402 -5.40 29.97 -43.97
CA GLN A 402 -6.03 29.94 -42.64
C GLN A 402 -6.12 31.34 -41.99
N GLY A 403 -5.90 32.41 -42.76
CA GLY A 403 -5.75 33.77 -42.22
C GLY A 403 -6.93 34.75 -42.39
N ALA A 404 -8.02 34.40 -43.07
CA ALA A 404 -9.08 35.37 -43.40
C ALA A 404 -10.49 34.85 -43.09
N ALA A 405 -10.81 34.77 -41.80
CA ALA A 405 -12.19 34.76 -41.32
C ALA A 405 -12.29 35.71 -40.11
N GLN A 406 -12.53 36.99 -40.39
CA GLN A 406 -13.19 37.95 -39.51
C GLN A 406 -14.36 38.58 -40.27
#